data_AF-A0A7V9F301-F1
#
_entry.id   AF-A0A7V9F301-F1
#
_cell.length_a   1.000
_cell.length_b   1.000
_cell.length_c   1.000
_cell.angle_alpha   90.00
_cell.angle_beta   90.00
_cell.angle_gamma   90.00
#
_symmetry.space_group_name_H-M   'P 1'
#
loop_
_entity.id
_entity.type
_entity.pdbx_description
1 polymer ?
#
loop_
_entity_poly.entity_id
_entity_poly.type
_entity_poly.pdbx_seq_one_letter_code
_entity_poly.pdbx_strand_id
1 'polypeptide(L)' 'MFGIGRERQEVCPPADARTLEDIVLRDWRARDVRLGDVWSKNPALLVFLRHYG' A
#
# COMPACT_ATOMS: atom_id res chain seq x y z
N MET A 1 18.57 25.93 9.14
CA MET A 1 17.17 26.36 9.07
C MET A 1 16.42 25.33 8.22
N PHE A 2 15.78 24.32 8.82
CA PHE A 2 15.07 23.27 8.08
C PHE A 2 13.56 23.45 8.24
N GLY A 3 12.99 24.31 7.40
CA GLY A 3 11.55 24.42 7.23
C GLY A 3 11.15 23.75 5.93
N ILE A 4 11.16 22.41 5.88
CA ILE A 4 10.46 21.70 4.80
C ILE A 4 9.01 21.56 5.28
N GLY A 5 8.22 22.60 5.09
CA GLY A 5 6.77 22.45 5.13
C GLY A 5 6.39 21.47 4.03
N ARG A 6 6.28 20.18 4.38
CA ARG A 6 5.89 19.14 3.44
C ARG A 6 4.51 19.49 2.91
N GLU A 7 4.46 19.88 1.66
CA GLU A 7 3.21 19.94 0.92
C GLU A 7 2.47 18.61 1.13
N ARG A 8 1.21 18.70 1.57
CA ARG A 8 0.41 17.51 1.87
C ARG A 8 0.29 16.73 0.57
N GLN A 9 0.89 15.55 0.52
CA GLN A 9 0.84 14.71 -0.66
C GLN A 9 -0.62 14.46 -1.02
N GLU A 10 -1.01 14.83 -2.23
CA GLU A 10 -2.30 14.43 -2.76
C GLU A 10 -2.35 12.92 -2.82
N VAL A 11 -3.34 12.33 -2.14
CA VAL A 11 -3.62 10.91 -2.21
C VAL A 11 -4.80 10.71 -3.14
N CYS A 12 -4.62 9.90 -4.16
CA CYS A 12 -5.70 9.41 -5.02
C CYS A 12 -5.89 7.92 -4.72
N PRO A 13 -6.50 7.57 -3.57
CA PRO A 13 -6.75 6.17 -3.26
C PRO A 13 -7.68 5.58 -4.32
N PRO A 14 -7.50 4.30 -4.69
CA PRO A 14 -8.45 3.64 -5.56
C PRO A 14 -9.82 3.60 -4.90
N ALA A 15 -10.87 3.85 -5.67
CA ALA A 15 -12.25 3.76 -5.20
C ALA A 15 -12.68 2.32 -4.89
N ASP A 16 -11.94 1.33 -5.42
CA ASP A 16 -12.25 -0.08 -5.31
C ASP A 16 -10.96 -0.91 -5.12
N ALA A 17 -10.95 -1.76 -4.09
CA ALA A 17 -9.84 -2.66 -3.79
C ALA A 17 -9.53 -3.65 -4.94
N ARG A 18 -10.52 -3.95 -5.79
CA ARG A 18 -10.35 -4.81 -6.98
C ARG A 18 -9.25 -4.31 -7.92
N THR A 19 -9.05 -2.99 -7.99
CA THR A 19 -7.98 -2.38 -8.80
C THR A 19 -6.58 -2.77 -8.33
N LEU A 20 -6.43 -3.25 -7.09
CA LEU A 20 -5.16 -3.65 -6.49
C LEU A 20 -4.95 -5.17 -6.51
N GLU A 21 -5.94 -5.98 -6.92
CA GLU A 21 -5.93 -7.43 -6.73
C GLU A 21 -4.79 -8.14 -7.46
N ASP A 22 -4.42 -7.67 -8.65
CA ASP A 22 -3.39 -8.29 -9.48
C ASP A 22 -1.97 -7.83 -9.13
N ILE A 23 -1.81 -6.88 -8.20
CA ILE A 23 -0.50 -6.39 -7.79
C ILE A 23 0.20 -7.48 -6.96
N VAL A 24 1.42 -7.83 -7.38
CA VAL A 24 2.30 -8.75 -6.65
C VAL A 24 3.38 -7.95 -5.95
N LEU A 25 3.45 -8.08 -4.62
CA LEU A 25 4.48 -7.49 -3.78
C LEU A 25 5.29 -8.58 -3.10
N ARG A 26 6.53 -8.26 -2.74
CA ARG A 26 7.39 -9.18 -1.99
C ARG A 26 7.30 -8.88 -0.49
N ASP A 27 6.97 -9.90 0.30
CA ASP A 27 6.86 -9.77 1.75
C ASP A 27 8.24 -9.74 2.44
N TRP A 28 8.23 -9.52 3.76
CA TRP A 28 9.43 -9.49 4.60
C TRP A 28 10.21 -10.82 4.65
N ARG A 29 9.60 -11.92 4.20
CA ARG A 29 10.22 -13.25 4.06
C ARG A 29 10.69 -13.52 2.64
N ALA A 30 10.71 -12.50 1.77
CA ALA A 30 11.02 -12.59 0.35
C ALA A 30 10.07 -13.48 -0.46
N ARG A 31 8.82 -13.66 -0.01
CA ARG A 31 7.79 -14.39 -0.74
C ARG A 31 6.98 -13.43 -1.59
N ASP A 32 6.64 -13.87 -2.79
CA ASP A 32 5.71 -13.14 -3.65
C ASP A 32 4.29 -13.31 -3.12
N VAL A 33 3.59 -12.18 -2.95
CA VAL A 33 2.23 -12.10 -2.43
C VAL A 33 1.41 -11.27 -3.40
N ARG A 34 0.41 -11.90 -4.00
CA ARG A 34 -0.63 -11.18 -4.75
C ARG A 34 -1.57 -10.52 -3.73
N LEU A 35 -1.78 -9.21 -3.88
CA LEU A 35 -2.55 -8.45 -2.89
C LEU A 35 -3.98 -8.97 -2.73
N GLY A 36 -4.66 -9.34 -3.83
CA GLY A 36 -6.03 -9.89 -3.76
C GLY A 36 -6.17 -11.11 -2.84
N ASP A 37 -5.12 -11.92 -2.72
CA ASP A 37 -5.13 -13.11 -1.87
C ASP A 37 -5.26 -12.75 -0.38
N VAL A 38 -4.81 -11.55 0.02
CA VAL A 38 -4.81 -11.08 1.41
C VAL A 38 -6.22 -10.88 1.94
N TRP A 39 -7.15 -10.40 1.10
CA TRP A 39 -8.57 -10.22 1.47
C TRP A 39 -9.53 -11.22 0.82
N SER A 40 -9.00 -12.22 0.11
CA SER A 40 -9.80 -13.25 -0.57
C SER A 40 -10.73 -14.03 0.36
N LYS A 41 -10.32 -14.24 1.62
CA LYS A 41 -11.04 -15.05 2.62
C LYS A 41 -11.61 -14.24 3.77
N ASN A 42 -10.95 -13.16 4.16
CA ASN A 42 -11.33 -12.32 5.29
C ASN A 42 -11.04 -10.86 4.94
N PRO A 43 -11.78 -9.90 5.50
CA PRO A 43 -11.46 -8.49 5.34
C PRO A 43 -10.01 -8.19 5.75
N ALA A 44 -9.34 -7.30 5.01
CA ALA A 44 -8.00 -6.85 5.31
C ALA A 44 -7.89 -5.33 5.20
N LEU A 45 -6.94 -4.74 5.93
CA LEU A 45 -6.59 -3.33 5.83
C LEU A 45 -5.23 -3.19 5.12
N LEU A 46 -5.18 -2.40 4.05
CA LEU A 46 -3.93 -2.01 3.40
C LEU A 46 -3.49 -0.64 3.92
N VAL A 47 -2.26 -0.56 4.42
CA VAL A 47 -1.65 0.67 4.92
C VAL A 47 -0.42 0.99 4.10
N PHE A 48 -0.43 2.15 3.43
CA PHE A 48 0.72 2.64 2.68
C PHE A 48 1.55 3.55 3.57
N LEU A 49 2.70 3.05 4.02
CA LEU A 49 3.63 3.81 4.84
C LEU A 49 4.70 4.45 3.97
N ARG A 50 5.00 5.72 4.23
CA ARG A 50 6.15 6.40 3.62
C ARG A 50 7.38 6.06 4.45
N HIS A 51 8.30 5.29 3.86
CA HIS A 51 9.60 5.07 4.48
C HIS A 51 10.42 6.36 4.34
N TYR A 52 10.72 7.01 5.46
CA TYR A 52 11.77 8.02 5.53
C TYR A 52 13.06 7.27 5.84
N GLY A 53 13.91 7.12 4.82
CA GLY A 53 15.28 6.63 5.04
C GLY A 53 16.05 7.55 5.97
#